data_AF-A0A2S9XXT0-F1
#
_entry.id   AF-A0A2S9XXT0-F1
#
_cell.length_a   1.000
_cell.length_b   1.000
_cell.length_c   1.000
_cell.angle_alpha   90.00
_cell.angle_beta   90.00
_cell.angle_gamma   90.00
#
_symmetry.space_group_name_H-M   'P 1'
#
loop_
_entity.id
_entity.type
_entity.pdbx_description
1 polymer ?
#
loop_
_entity_poly.entity_id
_entity_poly.type
_entity_poly.pdbx_seq_one_letter_code
_entity_poly.pdbx_strand_id
1 'polypeptide(L)'
;MQICEMIDVLIDGIRALDHDREFRALTEHVAVTSPIAIELLAYEHLTSPGQQARRVAGVQLRVVHEFASKLRWLEGLSTDPSVDPGVRVGLAAVLRNLCADAELLPIIDSEAAALLEPASLFHALLSQLRPWIPPRVLPLEPDSVLELLALGIPDYLHPLVRQRFEGLWELFHRLRQLPAAKLSLTPGQAKLDDDRLVRLIESAQRSEAACPPAPRWSTPSWVTPWLGESPTDSGRYTRRRDLRG
;
A
#
# COMPACT_ATOMS: atom_id res chain seq x y z
N MET A 1 -9.81 -14.71 -14.70
CA MET A 1 -8.63 -14.00 -15.24
C MET A 1 -7.45 -14.45 -14.40
N GLN A 2 -6.40 -15.00 -15.02
CA GLN A 2 -5.21 -15.44 -14.30
C GLN A 2 -4.47 -14.22 -13.74
N ILE A 3 -3.81 -14.33 -12.57
CA ILE A 3 -3.11 -13.21 -11.91
C ILE A 3 -2.15 -12.48 -12.86
N CYS A 4 -1.40 -13.22 -13.69
CA CYS A 4 -0.52 -12.64 -14.70
C CYS A 4 -1.28 -11.73 -15.67
N GLU A 5 -2.44 -12.16 -16.16
CA GLU A 5 -3.29 -11.36 -17.07
C GLU A 5 -3.81 -10.10 -16.37
N MET A 6 -4.18 -10.19 -15.09
CA MET A 6 -4.63 -9.02 -14.31
C MET A 6 -3.50 -8.00 -14.15
N ILE A 7 -2.30 -8.48 -13.86
CA ILE A 7 -1.09 -7.66 -13.71
C ILE A 7 -0.70 -7.02 -15.06
N ASP A 8 -0.80 -7.77 -16.16
CA ASP A 8 -0.55 -7.27 -17.51
C ASP A 8 -1.50 -6.13 -17.87
N VAL A 9 -2.82 -6.33 -17.67
CA VAL A 9 -3.85 -5.30 -17.90
C VAL A 9 -3.57 -4.03 -17.08
N LEU A 10 -3.25 -4.19 -15.79
CA LEU A 10 -2.95 -3.06 -14.91
C LEU A 10 -1.68 -2.31 -15.33
N ILE A 11 -0.63 -3.03 -15.71
CA ILE A 11 0.63 -2.46 -16.18
C ILE A 11 0.44 -1.73 -17.52
N ASP A 12 -0.32 -2.30 -18.44
CA ASP A 12 -0.59 -1.70 -19.73
C ASP A 12 -1.46 -0.44 -19.56
N GLY A 13 -2.43 -0.47 -18.64
CA GLY A 13 -3.18 0.72 -18.22
C GLY A 13 -2.28 1.83 -17.70
N ILE A 14 -1.37 1.52 -16.76
CA ILE A 14 -0.40 2.50 -16.23
C ILE A 14 0.50 3.06 -17.34
N ARG A 15 0.91 2.24 -18.31
CA ARG A 15 1.77 2.67 -19.42
C ARG A 15 1.03 3.50 -20.46
N ALA A 16 -0.29 3.35 -20.57
CA ALA A 16 -1.13 4.08 -21.49
C ALA A 16 -1.51 5.49 -20.98
N LEU A 17 -1.22 5.82 -19.71
CA LEU A 17 -1.54 7.12 -19.11
C LEU A 17 -0.88 8.28 -19.88
N ASP A 18 -1.70 9.24 -20.32
CA ASP A 18 -1.26 10.52 -20.85
C ASP A 18 -0.75 11.38 -19.70
N HIS A 19 0.58 11.52 -19.59
CA HIS A 19 1.22 12.16 -18.44
C HIS A 19 0.76 13.61 -18.24
N ASP A 20 0.58 14.39 -19.33
CA ASP A 20 0.22 15.81 -19.24
C ASP A 20 -1.26 16.00 -18.88
N ARG A 21 -2.12 15.11 -19.38
CA ARG A 21 -3.53 15.08 -19.00
C ARG A 21 -3.71 14.65 -17.55
N GLU A 22 -3.10 13.54 -17.18
CA GLU A 22 -3.22 12.96 -15.83
C GLU A 22 -2.60 13.86 -14.77
N PHE A 23 -1.47 14.51 -15.04
CA PHE A 23 -0.88 15.46 -14.11
C PHE A 23 -1.80 16.65 -13.81
N ARG A 24 -2.47 17.19 -14.83
CA ARG A 24 -3.46 18.28 -14.65
C ARG A 24 -4.65 17.80 -13.85
N ALA A 25 -5.22 16.65 -14.21
CA ALA A 25 -6.37 16.08 -13.52
C ALA A 25 -6.05 15.74 -12.05
N LEU A 26 -4.87 15.16 -11.75
CA LEU A 26 -4.41 14.91 -10.39
C LEU A 26 -4.18 16.19 -9.58
N THR A 27 -3.70 17.26 -10.22
CA THR A 27 -3.53 18.56 -9.57
C THR A 27 -4.88 19.11 -9.09
N GLU A 28 -5.91 19.03 -9.94
CA GLU A 28 -7.28 19.43 -9.61
C GLU A 28 -7.88 18.51 -8.54
N HIS A 29 -7.71 17.20 -8.72
CA HIS A 29 -8.19 16.17 -7.80
C HIS A 29 -7.69 16.38 -6.37
N VAL A 30 -6.38 16.55 -6.18
CA VAL A 30 -5.77 16.75 -4.86
C VAL A 30 -6.20 18.07 -4.23
N ALA A 31 -6.34 19.13 -5.02
CA ALA A 31 -6.82 20.42 -4.53
C ALA A 31 -8.24 20.33 -3.94
N VAL A 32 -9.07 19.42 -4.46
CA VAL A 32 -10.44 19.17 -3.97
C VAL A 32 -10.47 18.13 -2.85
N THR A 33 -9.64 17.10 -2.95
CA THR A 33 -9.70 15.93 -2.05
C THR A 33 -9.07 16.22 -0.69
N SER A 34 -8.00 17.04 -0.64
CA SER A 34 -7.32 17.37 0.62
C SER A 34 -6.96 18.86 0.73
N PRO A 35 -7.94 19.79 0.62
CA PRO A 35 -7.68 21.22 0.55
C PRO A 35 -6.93 21.74 1.78
N ILE A 36 -7.31 21.30 2.98
CA ILE A 36 -6.67 21.72 4.24
C ILE A 36 -5.22 21.23 4.30
N ALA A 37 -4.95 19.99 3.90
CA ALA A 37 -3.59 19.44 3.88
C ALA A 37 -2.69 20.22 2.91
N ILE A 38 -3.23 20.59 1.74
CA ILE A 38 -2.51 21.38 0.74
C ILE A 38 -2.21 22.79 1.26
N GLU A 39 -3.15 23.45 1.91
CA GLU A 39 -2.93 24.76 2.54
C GLU A 39 -1.84 24.70 3.63
N LEU A 40 -1.90 23.70 4.50
CA LEU A 40 -0.90 23.50 5.56
C LEU A 40 0.49 23.22 5.00
N LEU A 41 0.59 22.34 4.01
CA LEU A 41 1.85 22.04 3.34
C LEU A 41 2.38 23.27 2.59
N ALA A 42 1.52 24.06 1.94
CA ALA A 42 1.93 25.28 1.27
C ALA A 42 2.50 26.30 2.27
N TYR A 43 1.85 26.45 3.44
CA TYR A 43 2.35 27.29 4.52
C TYR A 43 3.71 26.82 5.02
N GLU A 44 3.87 25.52 5.30
CA GLU A 44 5.12 24.93 5.79
C GLU A 44 6.28 25.14 4.80
N HIS A 45 6.01 24.99 3.50
CA HIS A 45 7.02 25.11 2.45
C HIS A 45 7.18 26.53 1.92
N LEU A 46 6.43 27.51 2.45
CA LEU A 46 6.40 28.89 1.99
C LEU A 46 6.09 29.01 0.48
N THR A 47 5.15 28.20 0.00
CA THR A 47 4.69 28.17 -1.40
C THR A 47 3.21 28.51 -1.52
N SER A 48 2.68 28.58 -2.74
CA SER A 48 1.24 28.71 -2.94
C SER A 48 0.54 27.33 -2.91
N PRO A 49 -0.73 27.25 -2.47
CA PRO A 49 -1.51 26.00 -2.49
C PRO A 49 -1.52 25.33 -3.87
N GLY A 50 -1.63 26.13 -4.95
CA GLY A 50 -1.58 25.60 -6.31
C GLY A 50 -0.22 25.01 -6.70
N GLN A 51 0.90 25.58 -6.23
CA GLN A 51 2.23 24.96 -6.43
C GLN A 51 2.36 23.67 -5.64
N GLN A 52 1.82 23.62 -4.42
CA GLN A 52 1.87 22.42 -3.60
C GLN A 52 0.99 21.30 -4.15
N ALA A 53 -0.21 21.59 -4.65
CA ALA A 53 -1.06 20.63 -5.33
C ALA A 53 -0.34 20.01 -6.54
N ARG A 54 0.35 20.83 -7.36
CA ARG A 54 1.18 20.34 -8.47
C ARG A 54 2.32 19.44 -8.02
N ARG A 55 3.00 19.79 -6.92
CA ARG A 55 4.05 18.96 -6.33
C ARG A 55 3.50 17.59 -5.91
N VAL A 56 2.37 17.57 -5.20
CA VAL A 56 1.72 16.33 -4.76
C VAL A 56 1.29 15.48 -5.95
N ALA A 57 0.62 16.07 -6.93
CA ALA A 57 0.22 15.38 -8.17
C ALA A 57 1.41 14.78 -8.92
N GLY A 58 2.54 15.48 -8.98
CA GLY A 58 3.77 14.97 -9.60
C GLY A 58 4.35 13.76 -8.85
N VAL A 59 4.31 13.78 -7.51
CA VAL A 59 4.71 12.63 -6.69
C VAL A 59 3.76 11.45 -6.91
N GLN A 60 2.46 11.70 -6.89
CA GLN A 60 1.43 10.68 -7.12
C GLN A 60 1.60 9.99 -8.47
N LEU A 61 1.73 10.77 -9.55
CA LEU A 61 1.91 10.23 -10.89
C LEU A 61 3.21 9.41 -11.01
N ARG A 62 4.33 9.90 -10.44
CA ARG A 62 5.58 9.13 -10.39
C ARG A 62 5.38 7.78 -9.70
N VAL A 63 4.74 7.78 -8.53
CA VAL A 63 4.53 6.55 -7.75
C VAL A 63 3.60 5.58 -8.48
N VAL A 64 2.55 6.07 -9.14
CA VAL A 64 1.68 5.27 -10.01
C VAL A 64 2.47 4.65 -11.18
N HIS A 65 3.40 5.36 -11.79
CA HIS A 65 4.26 4.75 -12.82
C HIS A 65 5.23 3.71 -12.24
N GLU A 66 5.82 3.98 -11.09
CA GLU A 66 6.71 3.02 -10.42
C GLU A 66 5.97 1.75 -9.98
N PHE A 67 4.69 1.87 -9.64
CA PHE A 67 3.83 0.76 -9.27
C PHE A 67 3.87 -0.36 -10.33
N ALA A 68 3.82 -0.03 -11.63
CA ALA A 68 3.91 -1.03 -12.70
C ALA A 68 5.21 -1.86 -12.67
N SER A 69 6.35 -1.18 -12.48
CA SER A 69 7.65 -1.86 -12.41
C SER A 69 7.78 -2.73 -11.16
N LYS A 70 7.27 -2.25 -10.02
CA LYS A 70 7.32 -2.95 -8.73
C LYS A 70 6.35 -4.13 -8.68
N LEU A 71 5.18 -4.03 -9.33
CA LEU A 71 4.25 -5.15 -9.54
C LEU A 71 4.92 -6.29 -10.30
N ARG A 72 5.57 -5.98 -11.43
CA ARG A 72 6.26 -6.99 -12.23
C ARG A 72 7.37 -7.68 -11.46
N TRP A 73 8.11 -6.91 -10.66
CA TRP A 73 9.14 -7.47 -9.79
C TRP A 73 8.56 -8.41 -8.73
N LEU A 74 7.48 -8.00 -8.05
CA LEU A 74 6.83 -8.83 -7.02
C LEU A 74 6.21 -10.10 -7.63
N GLU A 75 5.66 -10.01 -8.84
CA GLU A 75 5.21 -11.16 -9.62
C GLU A 75 6.36 -12.14 -9.85
N GLY A 76 7.54 -11.66 -10.27
CA GLY A 76 8.74 -12.47 -10.41
C GLY A 76 9.10 -13.21 -9.12
N LEU A 77 9.08 -12.51 -7.99
CA LEU A 77 9.35 -13.10 -6.67
C LEU A 77 8.33 -14.17 -6.26
N SER A 78 7.05 -14.00 -6.63
CA SER A 78 6.01 -15.00 -6.34
C SER A 78 6.25 -16.35 -7.03
N THR A 79 7.10 -16.37 -8.07
CA THR A 79 7.47 -17.57 -8.84
C THR A 79 8.90 -18.04 -8.59
N ASP A 80 9.73 -17.24 -7.91
CA ASP A 80 11.16 -17.49 -7.73
C ASP A 80 11.43 -18.64 -6.74
N PRO A 81 12.03 -19.77 -7.17
CA PRO A 81 12.28 -20.91 -6.30
C PRO A 81 13.25 -20.63 -5.15
N SER A 82 14.01 -19.54 -5.19
CA SER A 82 14.88 -19.11 -4.08
C SER A 82 14.12 -18.44 -2.93
N VAL A 83 12.87 -18.05 -3.16
CA VAL A 83 11.97 -17.48 -2.15
C VAL A 83 11.20 -18.60 -1.44
N ASP A 84 11.09 -18.47 -0.11
CA ASP A 84 10.35 -19.40 0.73
C ASP A 84 8.95 -19.70 0.13
N PRO A 85 8.53 -20.98 0.04
CA PRO A 85 7.25 -21.35 -0.55
C PRO A 85 6.04 -20.63 0.06
N GLY A 86 6.03 -20.44 1.38
CA GLY A 86 4.94 -19.73 2.06
C GLY A 86 4.93 -18.25 1.71
N VAL A 87 6.10 -17.63 1.61
CA VAL A 87 6.24 -16.24 1.15
C VAL A 87 5.75 -16.10 -0.30
N ARG A 88 6.14 -17.01 -1.20
CA ARG A 88 5.68 -17.00 -2.60
C ARG A 88 4.17 -17.03 -2.73
N VAL A 89 3.52 -17.95 -2.01
CA VAL A 89 2.05 -18.07 -2.01
C VAL A 89 1.41 -16.83 -1.40
N GLY A 90 1.97 -16.29 -0.31
CA GLY A 90 1.53 -15.04 0.29
C GLY A 90 1.60 -13.87 -0.70
N LEU A 91 2.71 -13.72 -1.43
CA LEU A 91 2.89 -12.67 -2.44
C LEU A 91 1.91 -12.83 -3.60
N ALA A 92 1.70 -14.06 -4.10
CA ALA A 92 0.73 -14.34 -5.15
C ALA A 92 -0.71 -13.98 -4.72
N ALA A 93 -1.07 -14.30 -3.48
CA ALA A 93 -2.38 -13.94 -2.92
C ALA A 93 -2.55 -12.42 -2.77
N VAL A 94 -1.53 -11.72 -2.27
CA VAL A 94 -1.55 -10.26 -2.16
C VAL A 94 -1.71 -9.62 -3.54
N LEU A 95 -0.93 -10.04 -4.54
CA LEU A 95 -1.05 -9.55 -5.92
C LEU A 95 -2.44 -9.79 -6.49
N ARG A 96 -3.00 -11.00 -6.30
CA ARG A 96 -4.35 -11.32 -6.77
C ARG A 96 -5.40 -10.39 -6.17
N ASN A 97 -5.39 -10.19 -4.85
CA ASN A 97 -6.40 -9.36 -4.17
C ASN A 97 -6.19 -7.86 -4.45
N LEU A 98 -4.95 -7.39 -4.60
CA LEU A 98 -4.67 -6.01 -5.00
C LEU A 98 -5.20 -5.72 -6.41
N CYS A 99 -5.05 -6.65 -7.35
CA CYS A 99 -5.50 -6.48 -8.73
C CYS A 99 -7.00 -6.78 -8.95
N ALA A 100 -7.65 -7.52 -8.05
CA ALA A 100 -9.07 -7.89 -8.17
C ALA A 100 -10.03 -6.77 -7.74
N ASP A 101 -9.61 -5.92 -6.80
CA ASP A 101 -10.49 -5.02 -6.06
C ASP A 101 -10.23 -3.53 -6.37
N ALA A 102 -9.94 -3.17 -7.62
CA ALA A 102 -9.73 -1.77 -8.03
C ALA A 102 -11.07 -1.03 -8.30
N GLU A 103 -12.10 -1.24 -7.45
CA GLU A 103 -13.47 -0.75 -7.70
C GLU A 103 -13.94 0.35 -6.73
N LEU A 104 -13.12 0.80 -5.78
CA LEU A 104 -13.60 1.72 -4.73
C LEU A 104 -13.78 3.18 -5.16
N LEU A 105 -13.37 3.57 -6.37
CA LEU A 105 -13.55 4.94 -6.85
C LEU A 105 -14.55 4.99 -8.00
N PRO A 106 -15.85 5.15 -7.70
CA PRO A 106 -16.84 5.38 -8.71
C PRO A 106 -16.65 6.82 -9.21
N ILE A 107 -16.27 6.95 -10.47
CA ILE A 107 -16.20 8.22 -11.23
C ILE A 107 -14.97 9.04 -10.85
N ILE A 108 -13.91 8.89 -11.65
CA ILE A 108 -12.81 9.84 -11.67
C ILE A 108 -12.49 10.22 -13.10
N ASP A 109 -12.34 11.51 -13.35
CA ASP A 109 -11.92 12.06 -14.65
C ASP A 109 -10.43 11.79 -14.97
N SER A 110 -9.74 11.08 -14.05
CA SER A 110 -8.33 10.70 -14.10
C SER A 110 -8.18 9.19 -13.89
N GLU A 111 -7.54 8.54 -14.86
CA GLU A 111 -7.18 7.13 -14.75
C GLU A 111 -6.09 6.92 -13.69
N ALA A 112 -5.17 7.89 -13.54
CA ALA A 112 -4.13 7.83 -12.52
C ALA A 112 -4.71 7.93 -11.10
N ALA A 113 -5.77 8.71 -10.90
CA ALA A 113 -6.45 8.83 -9.61
C ALA A 113 -7.08 7.50 -9.16
N ALA A 114 -7.60 6.71 -10.10
CA ALA A 114 -8.17 5.39 -9.81
C ALA A 114 -7.12 4.39 -9.33
N LEU A 115 -5.84 4.65 -9.64
CA LEU A 115 -4.70 3.83 -9.27
C LEU A 115 -4.07 4.24 -7.94
N LEU A 116 -4.46 5.37 -7.33
CA LEU A 116 -3.83 5.87 -6.10
C LEU A 116 -4.07 4.96 -4.90
N GLU A 117 -5.27 4.40 -4.78
CA GLU A 117 -5.57 3.43 -3.72
C GLU A 117 -4.76 2.15 -3.87
N PRO A 118 -4.82 1.40 -4.99
CA PRO A 118 -4.03 0.17 -5.13
C PRO A 118 -2.53 0.44 -5.06
N ALA A 119 -2.04 1.59 -5.57
CA ALA A 119 -0.65 2.00 -5.38
C ALA A 119 -0.33 2.24 -3.90
N SER A 120 -1.21 2.92 -3.14
CA SER A 120 -1.00 3.15 -1.71
C SER A 120 -0.92 1.85 -0.92
N LEU A 121 -1.88 0.94 -1.14
CA LEU A 121 -1.89 -0.37 -0.52
C LEU A 121 -0.62 -1.16 -0.85
N PHE A 122 -0.26 -1.20 -2.13
CA PHE A 122 0.91 -1.93 -2.60
C PHE A 122 2.20 -1.40 -1.99
N HIS A 123 2.46 -0.10 -2.08
CA HIS A 123 3.71 0.48 -1.62
C HIS A 123 3.83 0.43 -0.09
N ALA A 124 2.71 0.61 0.64
CA ALA A 124 2.67 0.45 2.09
C ALA A 124 2.91 -1.02 2.51
N LEU A 125 2.33 -2.01 1.82
CA LEU A 125 2.60 -3.41 2.12
C LEU A 125 4.04 -3.78 1.79
N LEU A 126 4.53 -3.36 0.63
CA LEU A 126 5.85 -3.74 0.16
C LEU A 126 6.98 -3.29 1.10
N SER A 127 6.84 -2.10 1.70
CA SER A 127 7.80 -1.61 2.68
C SER A 127 7.89 -2.52 3.92
N GLN A 128 6.75 -3.09 4.34
CA GLN A 128 6.63 -3.95 5.51
C GLN A 128 7.03 -5.41 5.22
N LEU A 129 6.89 -5.87 3.97
CA LEU A 129 7.23 -7.24 3.57
C LEU A 129 8.74 -7.47 3.35
N ARG A 130 9.55 -6.41 3.42
CA ARG A 130 11.01 -6.45 3.20
C ARG A 130 11.76 -7.55 3.97
N PRO A 131 11.45 -7.87 5.24
CA PRO A 131 12.15 -8.93 5.98
C PRO A 131 12.06 -10.32 5.32
N TRP A 132 11.10 -10.54 4.42
CA TRP A 132 10.84 -11.82 3.77
C TRP A 132 11.15 -11.82 2.26
N ILE A 133 11.57 -10.67 1.72
CA ILE A 133 11.87 -10.50 0.30
C ILE A 133 13.40 -10.45 0.11
N PRO A 134 13.96 -11.11 -0.93
CA PRO A 134 15.38 -11.02 -1.22
C PRO A 134 15.84 -9.56 -1.37
N PRO A 135 17.04 -9.21 -0.88
CA PRO A 135 17.59 -7.86 -0.99
C PRO A 135 18.05 -7.61 -2.44
N ARG A 136 17.09 -7.41 -3.36
CA ARG A 136 17.34 -6.87 -4.69
C ARG A 136 16.72 -5.49 -4.78
N VAL A 137 17.50 -4.60 -5.41
CA VAL A 137 17.54 -3.16 -5.20
C VAL A 137 16.38 -2.47 -5.90
N LEU A 138 15.21 -2.39 -5.24
CA LEU A 138 14.23 -1.37 -5.58
C LEU A 138 14.17 -0.33 -4.46
N PRO A 139 14.23 0.97 -4.80
CA PRO A 139 14.02 2.02 -3.81
C PRO A 139 12.58 1.90 -3.29
N LEU A 140 12.47 1.77 -1.97
CA LEU A 140 11.19 1.92 -1.29
C LEU A 140 10.82 3.40 -1.26
N GLU A 141 9.52 3.67 -1.33
CA GLU A 141 9.06 5.01 -1.05
C GLU A 141 9.30 5.33 0.42
N PRO A 142 9.87 6.49 0.75
CA PRO A 142 9.91 6.95 2.13
C PRO A 142 8.48 7.22 2.62
N ASP A 143 8.26 7.14 3.93
CA ASP A 143 6.94 7.34 4.54
C ASP A 143 6.31 8.68 4.12
N SER A 144 7.11 9.73 3.98
CA SER A 144 6.66 11.03 3.50
C SER A 144 6.09 11.00 2.09
N VAL A 145 6.56 10.12 1.20
CA VAL A 145 5.97 9.95 -0.13
C VAL A 145 4.64 9.18 -0.04
N LEU A 146 4.54 8.18 0.83
CA LEU A 146 3.29 7.45 1.06
C LEU A 146 2.21 8.38 1.64
N GLU A 147 2.60 9.31 2.50
CA GLU A 147 1.70 10.37 3.00
C GLU A 147 1.20 11.27 1.87
N LEU A 148 2.08 11.68 0.94
CA LEU A 148 1.68 12.48 -0.23
C LEU A 148 0.78 11.70 -1.20
N LEU A 149 1.01 10.39 -1.34
CA LEU A 149 0.17 9.52 -2.15
C LEU A 149 -1.25 9.44 -1.56
N ALA A 150 -1.34 9.31 -0.24
CA ALA A 150 -2.59 9.24 0.49
C ALA A 150 -3.43 10.53 0.40
N LEU A 151 -2.85 11.69 0.09
CA LEU A 151 -3.59 12.95 -0.16
C LEU A 151 -4.54 12.90 -1.36
N GLY A 152 -4.35 11.93 -2.26
CA GLY A 152 -5.24 11.73 -3.39
C GLY A 152 -6.38 10.75 -3.09
N ILE A 153 -6.44 10.22 -1.87
CA ILE A 153 -7.54 9.38 -1.41
C ILE A 153 -8.49 10.26 -0.58
N PRO A 154 -9.79 10.30 -0.90
CA PRO A 154 -10.76 11.00 -0.07
C PRO A 154 -10.78 10.50 1.37
N ASP A 155 -10.84 11.42 2.34
CA ASP A 155 -10.80 11.15 3.79
C ASP A 155 -11.77 10.02 4.22
N TYR A 156 -12.96 9.98 3.64
CA TYR A 156 -13.99 8.98 3.96
C TYR A 156 -13.64 7.56 3.50
N LEU A 157 -12.69 7.39 2.57
CA LEU A 157 -12.21 6.08 2.11
C LEU A 157 -11.06 5.54 2.96
N HIS A 158 -10.31 6.38 3.68
CA HIS A 158 -9.16 5.93 4.49
C HIS A 158 -9.47 4.77 5.46
N PRO A 159 -10.64 4.71 6.14
CA PRO A 159 -10.99 3.55 6.96
C PRO A 159 -11.08 2.24 6.15
N LEU A 160 -11.63 2.29 4.94
CA LEU A 160 -11.74 1.13 4.05
C LEU A 160 -10.37 0.71 3.52
N VAL A 161 -9.54 1.67 3.10
CA VAL A 161 -8.17 1.40 2.65
C VAL A 161 -7.35 0.76 3.77
N ARG A 162 -7.48 1.27 4.99
CA ARG A 162 -6.85 0.65 6.17
C ARG A 162 -7.34 -0.77 6.40
N GLN A 163 -8.65 -1.02 6.34
CA GLN A 163 -9.21 -2.37 6.50
C GLN A 163 -8.67 -3.33 5.43
N ARG A 164 -8.55 -2.86 4.17
CA ARG A 164 -7.95 -3.64 3.08
C ARG A 164 -6.47 -3.94 3.33
N PHE A 165 -5.70 -2.96 3.80
CA PHE A 165 -4.30 -3.16 4.18
C PHE A 165 -4.17 -4.23 5.28
N GLU A 166 -4.97 -4.12 6.34
CA GLU A 166 -4.97 -5.07 7.45
C GLU A 166 -5.35 -6.48 6.96
N GLY A 167 -6.33 -6.60 6.08
CA GLY A 167 -6.73 -7.87 5.46
C GLY A 167 -5.64 -8.49 4.58
N LEU A 168 -4.94 -7.68 3.77
CA LEU A 168 -3.84 -8.15 2.93
C LEU A 168 -2.62 -8.58 3.78
N TRP A 169 -2.32 -7.83 4.84
CA TRP A 169 -1.29 -8.18 5.81
C TRP A 169 -1.59 -9.52 6.48
N GLU A 170 -2.81 -9.68 6.98
CA GLU A 170 -3.25 -10.92 7.62
C GLU A 170 -3.21 -12.11 6.65
N LEU A 171 -3.71 -11.91 5.43
CA LEU A 171 -3.70 -12.92 4.38
C LEU A 171 -2.28 -13.41 4.09
N PHE A 172 -1.33 -12.49 3.89
CA PHE A 172 0.07 -12.81 3.67
C PHE A 172 0.62 -13.67 4.82
N HIS A 173 0.40 -13.26 6.06
CA HIS A 173 0.94 -13.94 7.23
C HIS A 173 0.34 -15.33 7.43
N ARG A 174 -0.98 -15.47 7.27
CA ARG A 174 -1.65 -16.77 7.40
C ARG A 174 -1.19 -17.76 6.33
N LEU A 175 -1.03 -17.31 5.08
CA LEU A 175 -0.53 -18.15 3.99
C LEU A 175 0.93 -18.54 4.20
N ARG A 176 1.78 -17.60 4.65
CA ARG A 176 3.19 -17.85 4.94
C ARG A 176 3.37 -18.89 6.05
N GLN A 177 2.45 -18.95 7.00
CA GLN A 177 2.48 -19.89 8.11
C GLN A 177 1.85 -21.26 7.77
N LEU A 178 1.29 -21.45 6.58
CA LEU A 178 0.70 -22.74 6.21
C LEU A 178 1.76 -23.85 6.18
N PRO A 179 1.44 -25.06 6.68
CA PRO A 179 2.35 -26.20 6.61
C PRO A 179 2.75 -26.51 5.16
N ALA A 180 4.02 -26.86 4.95
CA ALA A 180 4.56 -27.23 3.63
C ALA A 180 3.73 -28.33 2.94
N ALA A 181 3.14 -29.25 3.71
CA ALA A 181 2.23 -30.29 3.21
C ALA A 181 0.99 -29.71 2.50
N LYS A 182 0.42 -28.61 3.02
CA LYS A 182 -0.72 -27.91 2.41
C LYS A 182 -0.32 -27.07 1.21
N LEU A 183 0.87 -26.48 1.26
CA LEU A 183 1.41 -25.70 0.16
C LEU A 183 1.70 -26.59 -1.05
N SER A 184 2.15 -27.84 -0.82
CA SER A 184 2.49 -28.90 -1.81
C SER A 184 3.00 -28.33 -3.14
N LEU A 185 3.91 -27.35 -3.05
CA LEU A 185 4.59 -26.76 -4.18
C LEU A 185 5.68 -27.74 -4.57
N THR A 186 5.50 -28.42 -5.71
CA THR A 186 6.53 -29.31 -6.25
C THR A 186 7.79 -28.48 -6.51
N PRO A 187 8.99 -28.91 -6.10
CA PRO A 187 10.21 -28.20 -6.45
C PRO A 187 10.30 -28.06 -7.98
N GLY A 188 10.39 -26.81 -8.48
CA GLY A 188 10.39 -26.52 -9.92
C GLY A 188 9.02 -26.14 -10.51
N GLN A 189 7.93 -26.20 -9.75
CA GLN A 189 6.64 -25.64 -10.17
C GLN A 189 6.70 -24.12 -10.04
N ALA A 190 7.03 -23.45 -11.16
CA ALA A 190 7.23 -22.01 -11.20
C ALA A 190 5.94 -21.20 -11.00
N LYS A 191 4.78 -21.74 -11.44
CA LYS A 191 3.49 -21.07 -11.33
C LYS A 191 2.53 -21.87 -10.45
N LEU A 192 1.95 -21.18 -9.47
CA LEU A 192 0.82 -21.69 -8.71
C LEU A 192 -0.44 -21.50 -9.56
N ASP A 193 -1.21 -22.57 -9.74
CA ASP A 193 -2.50 -22.53 -10.43
C ASP A 193 -3.50 -21.65 -9.66
N ASP A 194 -4.32 -20.86 -10.38
CA ASP A 194 -5.22 -19.88 -9.75
C ASP A 194 -6.29 -20.56 -8.89
N ASP A 195 -6.87 -21.68 -9.37
CA ASP A 195 -7.83 -22.50 -8.59
C ASP A 195 -7.21 -23.08 -7.32
N ARG A 196 -5.90 -23.34 -7.36
CA ARG A 196 -5.16 -23.78 -6.19
C ARG A 196 -4.90 -22.63 -5.23
N LEU A 197 -4.55 -21.45 -5.73
CA LEU A 197 -4.37 -20.26 -4.91
C LEU A 197 -5.67 -19.88 -4.19
N VAL A 198 -6.81 -19.90 -4.89
CA VAL A 198 -8.12 -19.61 -4.29
C VAL A 198 -8.41 -20.56 -3.13
N ARG A 199 -8.18 -21.87 -3.31
CA ARG A 199 -8.36 -22.86 -2.23
C ARG A 199 -7.42 -22.61 -1.03
N LEU A 200 -6.19 -22.17 -1.29
CA LEU A 200 -5.25 -21.82 -0.22
C LEU A 200 -5.67 -20.54 0.52
N ILE A 201 -6.15 -19.53 -0.19
CA ILE A 201 -6.71 -18.30 0.40
C ILE A 201 -7.90 -18.65 1.30
N GLU A 202 -8.85 -19.44 0.83
CA GLU A 202 -10.00 -19.88 1.63
C GLU A 202 -9.57 -20.68 2.86
N SER A 203 -8.56 -21.55 2.73
CA SER A 203 -8.01 -22.29 3.86
C SER A 203 -7.32 -21.37 4.87
N ALA A 204 -6.63 -20.32 4.41
CA ALA A 204 -5.96 -19.36 5.28
C ALA A 204 -7.00 -18.51 6.03
N GLN A 205 -8.07 -18.07 5.38
CA GLN A 205 -9.16 -17.33 6.00
C GLN A 205 -9.85 -18.10 7.15
N ARG A 206 -9.91 -19.43 7.05
CA ARG A 206 -10.44 -20.30 8.11
C ARG A 206 -9.43 -20.64 9.21
N SER A 207 -8.16 -20.27 9.06
CA SER A 207 -7.11 -20.59 10.03
C SER A 207 -7.12 -19.63 11.21
N GLU A 208 -7.13 -20.14 12.43
CA GLU A 208 -6.96 -19.37 13.68
C GLU A 208 -5.48 -19.13 14.03
N ALA A 209 -4.60 -19.15 13.02
CA ALA A 209 -3.17 -18.99 13.26
C ALA A 209 -2.90 -17.56 13.76
N ALA A 210 -2.07 -17.44 14.80
CA ALA A 210 -1.73 -16.14 15.36
C ALA A 210 -1.01 -15.27 14.30
N CYS A 211 -1.67 -14.19 13.89
CA CYS A 211 -1.11 -13.20 12.99
C CYS A 211 -0.47 -12.07 13.80
N PRO A 212 0.75 -11.60 13.45
CA PRO A 212 1.27 -10.37 14.03
C PRO A 212 0.31 -9.21 13.72
N PRO A 213 0.15 -8.24 14.65
CA PRO A 213 -0.68 -7.07 14.39
C PRO A 213 -0.16 -6.34 13.15
N ALA A 214 -1.10 -5.84 12.34
CA ALA A 214 -0.74 -5.05 11.17
C ALA A 214 0.08 -3.81 11.59
N PRO A 215 1.11 -3.44 10.83
CA PRO A 215 1.80 -2.18 11.00
C PRO A 215 0.80 -1.03 10.96
N ARG A 216 1.14 0.09 11.60
CA ARG A 216 0.28 1.28 11.51
C ARG A 216 0.16 1.67 10.04
N TRP A 217 -1.08 1.74 9.55
CA TRP A 217 -1.37 2.43 8.31
C TRP A 217 -0.85 3.85 8.45
N SER A 218 -0.11 4.33 7.47
CA SER A 218 0.32 5.72 7.36
C SER A 218 -0.90 6.60 7.08
N THR A 219 -1.79 6.69 8.06
CA THR A 219 -2.79 7.76 8.10
C THR A 219 -1.96 9.04 8.13
N PRO A 220 -2.13 9.94 7.15
CA PRO A 220 -1.36 11.16 7.15
C PRO A 220 -1.52 11.86 8.50
N SER A 221 -0.40 12.30 9.08
CA SER A 221 -0.35 12.87 10.44
C SER A 221 -1.36 14.00 10.69
N TRP A 222 -1.81 14.67 9.63
CA TRP A 222 -2.79 15.75 9.65
C TRP A 222 -4.27 15.30 9.57
N VAL A 223 -4.57 14.07 9.12
CA VAL A 223 -5.93 13.47 9.18
C VAL A 223 -6.30 13.10 10.62
N THR A 224 -5.29 12.96 11.48
CA THR A 224 -5.46 12.60 12.89
C THR A 224 -4.59 13.42 13.85
N PRO A 225 -4.77 14.76 13.95
CA PRO A 225 -4.16 15.51 15.05
C PRO A 225 -4.69 15.06 16.43
N TRP A 226 -5.91 14.50 16.46
CA TRP A 226 -6.70 14.24 17.66
C TRP A 226 -6.73 12.77 18.10
N LEU A 227 -6.32 11.83 17.24
CA LEU A 227 -6.12 10.41 17.62
C LEU A 227 -4.68 10.18 18.09
N GLY A 228 -4.11 11.19 18.74
CA GLY A 228 -2.80 11.16 19.36
C GLY A 228 -2.61 9.86 20.14
N GLU A 229 -1.45 9.27 19.89
CA GLU A 229 -0.70 8.35 20.73
C GLU A 229 -1.39 8.02 22.06
N SER A 230 -1.81 6.76 22.22
CA SER A 230 -2.04 6.24 23.57
C SER A 230 -0.75 6.47 24.38
N PRO A 231 -0.80 7.21 25.51
CA PRO A 231 0.38 7.49 26.29
C PRO A 231 0.69 6.27 27.15
N THR A 232 1.30 5.26 26.54
CA THR A 232 2.02 4.22 27.27
C THR A 232 3.51 4.43 27.10
N ASP A 233 3.97 5.64 27.43
CA ASP A 233 5.27 5.82 28.06
C ASP A 233 5.26 7.08 28.93
N SER A 234 4.36 7.12 29.93
CA SER A 234 4.50 8.04 31.07
C SER A 234 5.53 7.51 32.06
N GLY A 235 6.73 7.22 31.55
CA GLY A 235 7.92 6.88 32.31
C GLY A 235 8.68 8.13 32.74
N ARG A 236 8.34 8.65 33.93
CA ARG A 236 9.19 9.53 34.77
C ARG A 236 9.47 10.95 34.23
N TYR A 237 8.53 11.85 34.51
CA TYR A 237 8.89 13.17 35.01
C TYR A 237 8.28 13.37 36.38
N THR A 238 9.01 12.96 37.42
CA THR A 238 8.75 13.38 38.79
C THR A 238 8.92 14.90 38.87
N ARG A 239 7.80 15.61 38.94
CA ARG A 239 7.74 16.97 39.48
C ARG A 239 8.30 16.94 40.90
N ARG A 240 9.44 17.58 41.14
CA ARG A 240 9.72 18.26 42.40
C ARG A 240 9.64 19.76 42.13
N ARG A 241 8.48 20.33 42.46
CA ARG A 241 8.38 21.72 42.92
C ARG A 241 8.25 21.66 44.44
N ASP A 242 8.57 22.79 45.04
CA ASP A 242 8.59 23.14 46.46
C ASP A 242 10.02 23.01 47.03
N LEU A 243 10.66 24.09 47.52
CA LEU A 243 10.11 25.23 48.26
C LEU A 243 10.88 26.53 47.99
N ARG A 244 10.14 27.64 48.14
CA ARG A 244 10.66 28.97 48.44
C ARG A 244 11.48 28.95 49.74
N GLY A 245 12.55 29.75 49.77
CA GLY A 245 13.40 30.04 50.92
C GLY A 245 14.66 30.74 50.44
#